data_AF-A0A7S1ASG9-F1
#
_entry.id   AF-A0A7S1ASG9-F1
#
_cell.length_a   1.000
_cell.length_b   1.000
_cell.length_c   1.000
_cell.angle_alpha   90.00
_cell.angle_beta   90.00
_cell.angle_gamma   90.00
#
_symmetry.space_group_name_H-M   'P 1'
#
loop_
_entity.id
_entity.type
_entity.pdbx_description
1 polymer ?
#
loop_
_entity_poly.entity_id
_entity_poly.type
_entity_poly.pdbx_seq_one_letter_code
_entity_poly.pdbx_strand_id
1 'polypeptide(L)'
;TMLETEEVKTVLTILELDIFDAVAFFKILDVDENSRIEIDEFVMGCMRYMGKAKTVDIETLIQENRRMMRRSSDQSNRIEQRLNRMEGIMKEVGTRITLESV
;
A
#
# COMPACT_ATOMS: atom_id res chain seq x y z
N THR A 1 -19.89 32.20 2.23
CA THR A 1 -19.62 31.11 3.20
C THR A 1 -20.19 29.81 2.66
N MET A 2 -19.41 28.99 1.94
CA MET A 2 -19.90 27.72 1.35
C MET A 2 -20.24 26.63 2.40
N LEU A 3 -19.94 26.91 3.67
CA LEU A 3 -20.23 26.06 4.83
C LEU A 3 -21.66 26.21 5.39
N GLU A 4 -22.43 27.20 4.94
CA GLU A 4 -23.78 27.47 5.47
C GLU A 4 -24.90 26.77 4.69
N THR A 5 -24.59 26.20 3.52
CA THR A 5 -25.55 25.48 2.67
C THR A 5 -26.03 24.20 3.35
N GLU A 6 -27.35 24.01 3.40
CA GLU A 6 -27.98 22.87 4.08
C GLU A 6 -27.56 21.52 3.48
N GLU A 7 -27.22 21.47 2.19
CA GLU A 7 -26.69 20.24 1.58
C GLU A 7 -25.35 19.83 2.20
N VAL A 8 -24.47 20.82 2.45
CA VAL A 8 -23.15 20.58 3.04
C VAL A 8 -23.30 20.10 4.49
N LYS A 9 -24.17 20.73 5.28
CA LYS A 9 -24.46 20.29 6.65
C LYS A 9 -25.02 18.88 6.69
N THR A 10 -25.97 18.56 5.81
CA THR A 10 -26.60 17.24 5.74
C THR A 10 -25.56 16.16 5.41
N VAL A 11 -24.69 16.40 4.44
CA VAL A 11 -23.61 15.47 4.09
C VAL A 11 -22.64 15.26 5.25
N LEU A 12 -22.27 16.32 5.97
CA LEU A 12 -21.38 16.24 7.12
C LEU A 12 -22.02 15.45 8.28
N THR A 13 -23.31 15.66 8.53
CA THR A 13 -24.08 14.89 9.53
C THR A 13 -24.18 13.40 9.13
N ILE A 14 -24.41 13.10 7.85
CA ILE A 14 -24.41 11.71 7.33
C ILE A 14 -23.04 11.04 7.50
N LEU A 15 -21.95 11.81 7.43
CA LEU A 15 -20.59 11.34 7.65
C LEU A 15 -20.18 11.26 9.13
N GLU A 16 -21.12 11.47 10.07
CA GLU A 16 -20.88 11.53 11.52
C GLU A 16 -19.84 12.58 11.92
N LEU A 17 -19.66 13.61 11.09
CA LEU A 17 -18.76 14.73 11.37
C LEU A 17 -19.55 15.74 12.19
N ASP A 18 -19.44 15.65 13.52
CA ASP A 18 -20.00 16.66 14.44
C ASP A 18 -19.05 17.86 14.47
N ILE A 19 -19.11 18.66 13.39
CA ILE A 19 -18.20 19.78 13.17
C ILE A 19 -18.60 20.96 14.06
N PHE A 20 -18.25 20.87 15.34
CA PHE A 20 -18.35 21.99 16.30
C PHE A 20 -17.41 23.15 15.94
N ASP A 21 -16.32 22.86 15.22
CA ASP A 21 -15.38 23.87 14.74
C ASP A 21 -14.87 23.50 13.33
N ALA A 22 -15.56 24.02 12.31
CA ALA A 22 -15.17 23.85 10.92
C ALA A 22 -13.80 24.46 10.64
N VAL A 23 -13.40 25.51 11.36
CA VAL A 23 -12.09 26.14 11.16
C VAL A 23 -10.98 25.20 11.65
N ALA A 24 -11.16 24.55 12.80
CA ALA A 24 -10.22 23.54 13.29
C ALA A 24 -10.18 22.30 12.38
N PHE A 25 -11.32 21.84 11.88
CA PHE A 25 -11.38 20.71 10.95
C PHE A 25 -10.64 21.02 9.64
N PHE A 26 -10.89 22.18 9.03
CA PHE A 26 -10.26 22.59 7.79
C PHE A 26 -8.74 22.77 7.94
N LYS A 27 -8.26 23.21 9.10
CA LYS A 27 -6.82 23.25 9.41
C LYS A 27 -6.16 21.88 9.51
N ILE A 28 -6.92 20.81 9.81
CA ILE A 28 -6.40 19.44 9.82
C ILE A 28 -6.38 18.84 8.41
N LEU A 29 -7.26 19.31 7.53
CA LEU A 29 -7.36 18.89 6.12
C LEU A 29 -6.28 19.52 5.23
N ASP A 30 -5.92 20.78 5.50
CA ASP A 30 -4.91 21.56 4.77
C ASP A 30 -3.49 21.09 5.13
N VAL A 31 -3.10 19.93 4.61
CA VAL A 31 -1.80 19.27 4.92
C VAL A 31 -0.63 20.01 4.28
N ASP A 32 -0.85 20.72 3.18
CA ASP A 32 0.18 21.45 2.44
C ASP A 32 0.18 22.97 2.69
N GLU A 33 -0.67 23.45 3.60
CA GLU A 33 -0.81 24.84 4.04
C GLU A 33 -1.10 25.83 2.90
N ASN A 34 -1.66 25.35 1.78
CA ASN A 34 -1.93 26.18 0.62
C ASN A 34 -3.24 26.99 0.74
N SER A 35 -3.98 26.81 1.85
CA SER A 35 -5.28 27.44 2.15
C SER A 35 -6.41 27.07 1.19
N ARG A 36 -6.26 25.99 0.44
CA ARG A 36 -7.25 25.34 -0.40
C ARG A 36 -7.29 23.87 -0.02
N ILE A 37 -8.46 23.25 -0.18
CA ILE A 37 -8.64 21.84 0.10
C ILE A 37 -9.09 21.20 -1.20
N GLU A 38 -8.25 20.34 -1.74
CA GLU A 38 -8.59 19.51 -2.88
C GLU A 38 -9.55 18.39 -2.44
N ILE A 39 -10.35 17.87 -3.39
CA ILE A 39 -11.33 16.81 -3.10
C ILE A 39 -10.66 15.61 -2.42
N ASP A 40 -9.45 15.26 -2.84
CA ASP A 40 -8.71 14.12 -2.29
C ASP A 40 -8.31 14.37 -0.82
N GLU A 41 -7.94 15.59 -0.47
CA GLU A 41 -7.60 15.99 0.91
C GLU A 41 -8.83 15.99 1.81
N PHE A 42 -9.96 16.49 1.30
CA PHE A 42 -11.24 16.44 1.99
C PHE A 42 -11.67 14.99 2.27
N VAL A 43 -11.61 14.11 1.26
CA VAL A 43 -11.98 12.70 1.40
C VAL A 43 -11.05 12.00 2.38
N MET A 44 -9.73 12.16 2.23
CA MET A 44 -8.73 11.54 3.10
C MET A 44 -8.87 12.00 4.55
N GLY A 45 -9.13 13.28 4.79
CA GLY A 45 -9.31 13.79 6.12
C GLY A 45 -10.65 13.43 6.76
N CYS A 46 -11.74 13.33 5.98
CA CYS A 46 -12.99 12.72 6.44
C CYS A 46 -12.79 11.25 6.83
N MET A 47 -12.04 10.49 6.03
CA MET A 47 -11.70 9.10 6.36
C MET A 47 -10.83 9.00 7.62
N ARG A 48 -9.89 9.94 7.84
CA ARG A 48 -9.07 10.03 9.05
C ARG A 48 -9.90 10.34 10.28
N TYR A 49 -10.78 11.33 10.19
CA TYR A 49 -11.64 11.75 11.29
C TYR A 49 -12.63 10.65 11.69
N MET A 50 -13.19 9.91 10.73
CA MET A 50 -14.02 8.73 10.96
C MET A 50 -13.24 7.51 11.50
N GLY A 51 -11.92 7.61 11.70
CA GLY A 51 -11.06 6.49 12.09
C GLY A 51 -10.87 5.41 11.01
N LYS A 52 -11.42 5.62 9.81
CA LYS A 52 -11.44 4.67 8.68
C LYS A 52 -10.18 4.71 7.83
N ALA A 53 -9.46 5.83 7.79
CA ALA A 53 -8.19 5.95 7.05
C ALA A 53 -7.15 4.97 7.60
N LYS A 54 -7.06 4.83 8.93
CA LYS A 54 -6.15 3.88 9.57
C LYS A 54 -6.45 2.44 9.16
N THR A 55 -7.72 2.09 8.98
CA THR A 55 -8.13 0.76 8.50
C THR A 55 -7.76 0.54 7.04
N VAL A 56 -7.99 1.53 6.17
CA VAL A 56 -7.62 1.45 4.75
C VAL A 56 -6.11 1.39 4.54
N ASP A 57 -5.34 2.17 5.30
CA ASP A 57 -3.88 2.12 5.28
C ASP A 57 -3.35 0.76 5.74
N ILE A 58 -3.93 0.18 6.80
CA ILE A 58 -3.58 -1.16 7.29
C ILE A 58 -3.94 -2.25 6.27
N GLU A 59 -5.13 -2.21 5.67
CA GLU A 59 -5.54 -3.16 4.63
C GLU A 59 -4.62 -3.07 3.40
N THR A 60 -4.25 -1.84 3.01
CA THR A 60 -3.28 -1.60 1.92
C THR A 60 -1.91 -2.19 2.25
N LEU A 61 -1.41 -1.97 3.49
CA LEU A 61 -0.17 -2.57 3.96
C LEU A 61 -0.22 -4.11 3.98
N ILE A 62 -1.34 -4.70 4.42
CA ILE A 62 -1.54 -6.15 4.42
C ILE A 62 -1.51 -6.69 2.98
N GLN A 63 -2.15 -6.01 2.04
CA GLN A 63 -2.19 -6.41 0.64
C GLN A 63 -0.80 -6.35 -0.01
N GLU A 64 -0.06 -5.26 0.22
CA GLU A 64 1.31 -5.10 -0.28
C GLU A 64 2.28 -6.11 0.36
N ASN A 65 2.14 -6.40 1.66
CA ASN A 65 2.93 -7.43 2.33
C ASN A 65 2.67 -8.82 1.72
N ARG A 66 1.40 -9.19 1.48
CA ARG A 66 1.04 -10.45 0.82
C ARG A 66 1.64 -10.55 -0.59
N ARG A 67 1.64 -9.46 -1.36
CA ARG A 67 2.28 -9.42 -2.70
C ARG A 67 3.78 -9.61 -2.61
N MET A 68 4.44 -8.94 -1.66
CA MET A 68 5.88 -9.08 -1.43
C MET A 68 6.27 -10.52 -1.05
N MET A 69 5.52 -11.15 -0.15
CA MET A 69 5.76 -12.53 0.28
C MET A 69 5.64 -13.52 -0.88
N ARG A 70 4.62 -13.37 -1.76
CA ARG A 70 4.47 -14.20 -2.95
C ARG A 70 5.66 -14.06 -3.90
N ARG A 71 6.04 -12.81 -4.23
CA ARG A 71 7.20 -12.53 -5.11
C ARG A 71 8.49 -13.11 -4.55
N SER A 72 8.70 -12.99 -3.24
CA SER A 72 9.87 -13.55 -2.55
C SER A 72 9.90 -15.08 -2.67
N SER A 73 8.78 -15.76 -2.41
CA SER A 73 8.67 -17.22 -2.57
C SER A 73 8.92 -17.68 -4.00
N ASP A 74 8.33 -17.00 -4.98
CA ASP A 74 8.54 -17.30 -6.41
C ASP A 74 10.01 -17.17 -6.80
N GLN A 75 10.70 -16.14 -6.28
CA GLN A 75 12.11 -15.92 -6.58
C GLN A 75 13.00 -16.98 -5.92
N SER A 76 12.73 -17.36 -4.67
CA SER A 76 13.42 -18.46 -3.98
C SER A 76 13.30 -19.76 -4.77
N ASN A 77 12.10 -20.11 -5.23
CA ASN A 77 11.87 -21.31 -6.05
C ASN A 77 12.67 -21.27 -7.37
N ARG A 78 12.73 -20.11 -8.04
CA ARG A 78 13.51 -19.94 -9.27
C ARG A 78 15.02 -20.08 -9.02
N ILE A 79 15.51 -19.56 -7.90
CA ILE A 79 16.92 -19.68 -7.51
C ILE A 79 17.27 -21.14 -7.25
N GLU A 80 16.45 -21.85 -6.47
CA GLU A 80 16.64 -23.27 -6.18
C GLU A 80 16.70 -24.12 -7.46
N GLN A 81 15.77 -23.89 -8.39
CA GLN A 81 15.79 -24.57 -9.68
C GLN A 81 17.06 -24.28 -10.51
N ARG A 82 17.58 -23.04 -10.45
CA ARG A 82 18.83 -22.68 -11.14
C ARG A 82 20.04 -23.39 -10.51
N LEU A 83 20.08 -23.47 -9.18
CA LEU A 83 21.14 -24.17 -8.46
C LEU A 83 21.13 -25.67 -8.79
N ASN A 84 19.96 -26.31 -8.77
CA ASN A 84 19.83 -27.73 -9.13
C ASN A 84 20.26 -28.00 -10.58
N ARG A 85 19.95 -27.09 -11.52
CA ARG A 85 20.44 -27.19 -12.90
C ARG A 85 21.96 -27.07 -12.98
N MET A 86 22.56 -26.12 -12.26
CA MET A 86 24.01 -25.97 -12.21
C MET A 86 24.69 -27.22 -11.63
N GLU A 87 24.13 -27.79 -10.56
CA GLU A 87 24.64 -29.02 -9.96
C GLU A 87 24.62 -30.19 -10.96
N GLY A 88 23.55 -30.33 -11.74
CA GLY A 88 23.46 -31.33 -12.80
C GLY A 88 24.55 -31.17 -13.86
N ILE A 89 24.75 -29.94 -14.35
CA ILE A 89 25.79 -29.64 -15.36
C ILE A 89 27.19 -29.92 -14.82
N MET A 90 27.47 -29.54 -13.57
CA MET A 90 28.77 -29.81 -12.94
C MET A 90 29.06 -31.30 -12.83
N LYS A 91 28.06 -32.13 -12.50
CA LYS A 91 28.20 -33.60 -12.47
C LYS A 91 28.51 -34.17 -13.85
N GLU A 92 27.84 -33.69 -14.89
CA GLU A 92 28.03 -34.14 -16.27
C GLU A 92 29.41 -33.76 -16.84
N VAL A 93 29.88 -32.54 -16.55
CA VAL A 93 31.23 -32.10 -16.94
C VAL A 93 32.29 -32.91 -16.19
N GLY A 94 32.09 -33.16 -14.89
CA GLY A 94 32.99 -33.98 -14.08
C GLY A 94 33.15 -35.40 -14.64
N THR A 95 32.05 -36.06 -15.01
CA THR A 95 32.11 -37.42 -15.60
C THR A 95 32.79 -37.44 -16.97
N ARG A 96 32.55 -36.42 -17.82
CA ARG A 96 33.22 -36.31 -19.12
C ARG A 96 34.74 -36.14 -19.00
N ILE A 97 35.20 -35.28 -18.08
CA ILE A 97 36.64 -35.08 -17.84
C ILE A 97 37.30 -36.39 -17.36
N THR A 98 36.64 -37.16 -16.48
CA THR A 98 37.18 -38.44 -16.01
C THR A 98 37.25 -39.51 -17.10
N LEU A 99 36.38 -39.47 -18.11
CA LEU A 99 36.36 -40.42 -19.23
C LEU A 99 37.39 -40.09 -20.33
N GLU A 100 37.73 -38.81 -20.52
CA GLU A 100 38.76 -38.40 -21.50
C GLU A 100 40.20 -38.52 -20.95
N SER A 101 40.36 -38.82 -19.66
CA SER A 101 41.65 -38.91 -18.95
C SER A 101 42.19 -40.35 -18.80
N VAL A 102 41.53 -41.34 -19.39
CA VAL A 102 41.88 -42.79 -19.37
C VAL A 102 42.11 -43.28 -20.79
#